data_AF-A0AAW0S9A4-F1
#
_entry.id   AF-A0AAW0S9A4-F1
#
_cell.length_a   1.000
_cell.length_b   1.000
_cell.length_c   1.000
_cell.angle_alpha   90.00
_cell.angle_beta   90.00
_cell.angle_gamma   90.00
#
_symmetry.space_group_name_H-M   'P 1'
#
loop_
_entity.id
_entity.type
_entity.pdbx_description
1 polymer ?
#
loop_
_entity_poly.entity_id
_entity_poly.type
_entity_poly.pdbx_seq_one_letter_code
_entity_poly.pdbx_strand_id
1 'polypeptide(L)'
;MRLRQQLWGRELQDKFPRVSFPEVLHDDHALLIFLESMEVMGVALVSKVPCKKDQIYSFAKRIGRLKSTSYGETFNVQTKMDPNNLAFTDDCLDMHTDLPCLAAKPEIQMLHVIKQFPGEGGETMISDGFTAASKLKKNHPEYFDTLAKTLVNFVDVGIEDGVKFHICWRAPVIELVN
;
A
#
# COMPACT_ATOMS: atom_id res chain seq x y z
N MET A 1 3.12 -15.73 17.28
CA MET A 1 4.47 -15.15 17.50
C MET A 1 4.72 -14.22 16.31
N ARG A 2 5.00 -12.92 16.52
CA ARG A 2 5.33 -12.01 15.41
C ARG A 2 6.78 -12.23 14.99
N LEU A 3 7.06 -12.15 13.69
CA LEU A 3 8.44 -12.22 13.20
C LEU A 3 9.16 -10.91 13.49
N ARG A 4 10.50 -10.97 13.58
CA ARG A 4 11.30 -9.76 13.78
C ARG A 4 11.32 -8.97 12.47
N GLN A 5 10.81 -7.74 12.53
CA GLN A 5 10.84 -6.82 11.39
C GLN A 5 12.28 -6.42 11.03
N GLN A 6 12.55 -6.34 9.73
CA GLN A 6 13.79 -5.83 9.16
C GLN A 6 13.52 -4.47 8.52
N LEU A 7 14.01 -3.42 9.19
CA LEU A 7 13.99 -2.07 8.66
C LEU A 7 14.93 -1.95 7.45
N TRP A 8 14.54 -1.19 6.44
CA TRP A 8 15.30 -1.08 5.19
C TRP A 8 15.32 0.33 4.58
N GLY A 9 16.40 0.63 3.86
CA GLY A 9 16.53 1.77 2.97
C GLY A 9 16.76 1.36 1.52
N ARG A 10 17.35 2.26 0.73
CA ARG A 10 17.63 2.04 -0.71
C ARG A 10 18.51 0.80 -0.95
N GLU A 11 19.38 0.47 0.00
CA GLU A 11 20.35 -0.63 -0.11
C GLU A 11 19.73 -2.03 -0.19
N LEU A 12 18.44 -2.18 0.14
CA LEU A 12 17.71 -3.44 0.05
C LEU A 12 16.61 -3.46 -1.02
N GLN A 13 16.41 -2.37 -1.77
CA GLN A 13 15.34 -2.30 -2.79
C GLN A 13 15.52 -3.36 -3.90
N ASP A 14 16.74 -3.57 -4.38
CA ASP A 14 17.04 -4.59 -5.39
C ASP A 14 16.97 -6.03 -4.85
N LYS A 15 16.78 -6.18 -3.53
CA LYS A 15 16.74 -7.46 -2.82
C LYS A 15 15.36 -7.79 -2.28
N PHE A 16 14.32 -7.07 -2.70
CA PHE A 16 12.98 -7.38 -2.24
C PHE A 16 12.58 -8.81 -2.57
N PRO A 17 11.98 -9.54 -1.62
CA PRO A 17 11.56 -10.91 -1.83
C PRO A 17 10.63 -11.01 -3.04
N ARG A 18 10.84 -12.06 -3.84
CA ARG A 18 10.06 -12.28 -5.06
C ARG A 18 9.49 -13.69 -5.07
N VAL A 19 8.20 -13.78 -5.36
CA VAL A 19 7.50 -15.05 -5.60
C VAL A 19 6.87 -15.05 -6.99
N SER A 20 6.61 -16.24 -7.53
CA SER A 20 5.92 -16.43 -8.81
C SER A 20 4.42 -16.54 -8.56
N PHE A 21 3.59 -15.84 -9.35
CA PHE A 21 2.13 -15.89 -9.26
C PHE A 21 1.55 -17.32 -9.35
N PRO A 22 1.93 -18.16 -10.34
CA PRO A 22 1.42 -19.54 -10.37
C PRO A 22 1.88 -20.38 -9.17
N GLU A 23 3.05 -20.11 -8.59
CA GLU A 23 3.53 -20.85 -7.41
C GLU A 23 2.76 -20.41 -6.17
N VAL A 24 2.67 -19.11 -5.90
CA VAL A 24 2.02 -18.58 -4.68
C VAL A 24 0.52 -18.94 -4.61
N LEU A 25 -0.12 -19.18 -5.75
CA LEU A 25 -1.51 -19.64 -5.80
C LEU A 25 -1.69 -21.12 -5.41
N HIS A 26 -0.70 -21.97 -5.69
CA HIS A 26 -0.88 -23.44 -5.64
C HIS A 26 0.10 -24.18 -4.71
N ASP A 27 1.12 -23.49 -4.18
CA ASP A 27 2.12 -24.06 -3.27
C ASP A 27 2.10 -23.31 -1.93
N ASP A 28 1.90 -24.06 -0.84
CA ASP A 28 1.90 -23.53 0.52
C ASP A 28 3.28 -22.99 0.94
N HIS A 29 4.37 -23.57 0.43
CA HIS A 29 5.71 -23.08 0.73
C HIS A 29 5.97 -21.72 0.07
N ALA A 30 5.55 -21.55 -1.19
CA ALA A 30 5.61 -20.26 -1.88
C ALA A 30 4.72 -19.21 -1.21
N LEU A 31 3.52 -19.58 -0.75
CA LEU A 31 2.66 -18.69 0.04
C LEU A 31 3.31 -18.31 1.36
N LEU A 32 3.92 -19.26 2.08
CA LEU A 32 4.61 -18.99 3.33
C LEU A 32 5.73 -17.97 3.13
N ILE A 33 6.57 -18.15 2.10
CA ILE A 33 7.62 -17.18 1.75
C ILE A 33 7.02 -15.78 1.54
N PHE A 34 5.91 -15.68 0.80
CA PHE A 34 5.24 -14.39 0.57
C PHE A 34 4.77 -13.76 1.90
N LEU A 35 4.08 -14.52 2.74
CA LEU A 35 3.55 -14.02 4.01
C LEU A 35 4.65 -13.61 4.99
N GLU A 36 5.72 -14.40 5.11
CA GLU A 36 6.88 -14.06 5.94
C GLU A 36 7.60 -12.82 5.42
N SER A 37 7.71 -12.67 4.08
CA SER A 37 8.28 -11.48 3.45
C SER A 37 7.49 -10.21 3.78
N MET A 38 6.16 -10.30 3.72
CA MET A 38 5.28 -9.20 4.10
C MET A 38 5.38 -8.87 5.60
N GLU A 39 5.43 -9.85 6.49
CA GLU A 39 5.56 -9.62 7.95
C GLU A 39 6.93 -9.05 8.34
N VAL A 40 8.01 -9.51 7.70
CA VAL A 40 9.38 -9.10 8.03
C VAL A 40 9.77 -7.77 7.39
N MET A 41 9.48 -7.58 6.10
CA MET A 41 9.92 -6.39 5.33
C MET A 41 8.78 -5.44 4.97
N GLY A 42 7.51 -5.85 5.08
CA GLY A 42 6.37 -5.03 4.65
C GLY A 42 6.19 -4.95 3.13
N VAL A 43 6.99 -5.70 2.35
CA VAL A 43 6.96 -5.67 0.87
C VAL A 43 7.39 -7.00 0.27
N ALA A 44 6.72 -7.40 -0.82
CA ALA A 44 7.12 -8.52 -1.66
C ALA A 44 6.68 -8.26 -3.12
N LEU A 45 7.47 -8.74 -4.08
CA LEU A 45 7.16 -8.66 -5.50
C LEU A 45 6.57 -9.98 -5.99
N VAL A 46 5.43 -9.92 -6.66
CA VAL A 46 4.82 -11.10 -7.30
C VAL A 46 5.04 -11.00 -8.81
N SER A 47 5.75 -11.97 -9.36
CA SER A 47 6.13 -12.01 -10.78
C SER A 47 5.26 -12.97 -11.58
N LYS A 48 5.29 -12.87 -12.91
CA LYS A 48 4.53 -13.74 -13.83
C LYS A 48 3.00 -13.71 -13.61
N VAL A 49 2.49 -12.60 -13.07
CA VAL A 49 1.04 -12.36 -13.01
C VAL A 49 0.55 -12.10 -14.44
N PRO A 50 -0.49 -12.80 -14.93
CA PRO A 50 -1.05 -12.51 -16.25
C PRO A 50 -1.57 -11.07 -16.34
N CYS A 51 -1.23 -10.32 -17.40
CA CYS A 51 -1.70 -8.95 -17.63
C CYS A 51 -3.20 -8.87 -17.97
N LYS A 52 -4.05 -9.29 -17.04
CA LYS A 52 -5.51 -9.36 -17.13
C LYS A 52 -6.12 -8.83 -15.84
N LYS A 53 -7.38 -8.41 -15.91
CA LYS A 53 -8.14 -8.04 -14.71
C LYS A 53 -8.32 -9.27 -13.79
N ASP A 54 -8.71 -8.99 -12.56
CA ASP A 54 -9.15 -9.97 -11.55
C ASP A 54 -8.07 -10.91 -10.97
N GLN A 55 -6.80 -10.80 -11.40
CA GLN A 55 -5.71 -11.61 -10.83
C GLN A 55 -5.49 -11.31 -9.33
N ILE A 56 -5.70 -10.05 -8.92
CA ILE A 56 -5.68 -9.64 -7.51
C ILE A 56 -6.75 -10.38 -6.73
N TYR A 57 -7.94 -10.57 -7.30
CA TYR A 57 -9.05 -11.21 -6.60
C TYR A 57 -8.74 -12.67 -6.26
N SER A 58 -8.19 -13.43 -7.23
CA SER A 58 -7.74 -14.81 -6.99
C SER A 58 -6.64 -14.88 -5.95
N PHE A 59 -5.68 -13.95 -5.98
CA PHE A 59 -4.56 -13.97 -5.05
C PHE A 59 -4.95 -13.52 -3.64
N ALA A 60 -5.77 -12.49 -3.51
CA ALA A 60 -6.31 -12.06 -2.24
C ALA A 60 -7.12 -13.17 -1.56
N LYS A 61 -7.93 -13.93 -2.32
CA LYS A 61 -8.64 -15.12 -1.81
C LYS A 61 -7.74 -16.24 -1.31
N ARG A 62 -6.52 -16.34 -1.85
CA ARG A 62 -5.53 -17.33 -1.41
C ARG A 62 -4.97 -16.98 -0.01
N ILE A 63 -4.90 -15.69 0.31
CA ILE A 63 -4.37 -15.17 1.57
C ILE A 63 -5.47 -14.98 2.61
N GLY A 64 -6.63 -14.46 2.20
CA GLY A 64 -7.72 -14.09 3.09
C GLY A 64 -8.90 -13.48 2.34
N ARG A 65 -9.36 -12.31 2.79
CA ARG A 65 -10.47 -11.57 2.17
C ARG A 65 -10.04 -10.19 1.72
N LEU A 66 -10.62 -9.71 0.63
CA LEU A 66 -10.52 -8.30 0.25
C LEU A 66 -11.31 -7.43 1.25
N LYS A 67 -10.85 -6.21 1.43
CA LYS A 67 -11.54 -5.20 2.23
C LYS A 67 -12.35 -4.31 1.29
N SER A 68 -13.68 -4.39 1.37
CA SER A 68 -14.55 -3.48 0.63
C SER A 68 -14.41 -2.05 1.17
N THR A 69 -14.30 -1.08 0.27
CA THR A 69 -14.23 0.36 0.57
C THR A 69 -15.25 1.12 -0.28
N SER A 70 -15.31 2.45 -0.16
CA SER A 70 -16.10 3.30 -1.06
C SER A 70 -15.65 3.23 -2.53
N TYR A 71 -14.42 2.74 -2.79
CA TYR A 71 -13.89 2.49 -4.14
C TYR A 71 -14.08 1.02 -4.59
N GLY A 72 -14.89 0.23 -3.87
CA GLY A 72 -15.11 -1.20 -4.14
C GLY A 72 -14.13 -2.13 -3.43
N GLU A 73 -14.13 -3.41 -3.82
CA GLU A 73 -13.17 -4.43 -3.36
C GLU A 73 -11.86 -4.40 -4.17
N THR A 74 -11.94 -3.97 -5.43
CA THR A 74 -10.84 -3.69 -6.33
C THR A 74 -11.17 -2.46 -7.16
N PHE A 75 -10.16 -1.73 -7.63
CA PHE A 75 -10.31 -0.57 -8.48
C PHE A 75 -9.20 -0.53 -9.53
N ASN A 76 -9.46 0.13 -10.67
CA ASN A 76 -8.48 0.29 -11.75
C ASN A 76 -7.82 1.66 -11.67
N VAL A 77 -6.51 1.68 -11.46
CA VAL A 77 -5.69 2.90 -11.49
C VAL A 77 -5.37 3.22 -12.95
N GLN A 78 -6.00 4.26 -13.47
CA GLN A 78 -5.82 4.79 -14.82
C GLN A 78 -6.37 6.22 -14.88
N THR A 79 -5.87 7.03 -15.81
CA THR A 79 -6.37 8.39 -16.02
C THR A 79 -7.86 8.38 -16.39
N LYS A 80 -8.68 9.14 -15.65
CA LYS A 80 -10.12 9.35 -15.89
C LYS A 80 -10.37 10.79 -16.37
N MET A 81 -11.43 11.03 -17.15
CA MET A 81 -11.78 12.39 -17.61
C MET A 81 -12.25 13.31 -16.47
N ASP A 82 -12.90 12.75 -15.44
CA ASP A 82 -13.37 13.47 -14.26
C ASP A 82 -12.87 12.73 -13.00
N PRO A 83 -11.60 12.92 -12.61
CA PRO A 83 -10.97 12.16 -11.54
C PRO A 83 -11.47 12.66 -10.17
N ASN A 84 -12.03 11.76 -9.37
CA ASN A 84 -12.40 12.01 -7.97
C ASN A 84 -11.25 11.76 -6.98
N ASN A 85 -10.11 11.27 -7.47
CA ASN A 85 -8.92 10.96 -6.69
C ASN A 85 -7.67 11.21 -7.55
N LEU A 86 -6.61 11.74 -6.94
CA LEU A 86 -5.34 12.04 -7.63
C LEU A 86 -4.74 10.78 -8.30
N ALA A 87 -4.99 9.60 -7.75
CA ALA A 87 -4.57 8.32 -8.34
C ALA A 87 -5.19 8.04 -9.73
N PHE A 88 -6.22 8.77 -10.13
CA PHE A 88 -6.85 8.67 -11.45
C PHE A 88 -6.42 9.80 -12.41
N THR A 89 -5.28 10.44 -12.14
CA THR A 89 -4.64 11.46 -13.00
C THR A 89 -3.32 10.93 -13.56
N ASP A 90 -2.63 11.73 -14.36
CA ASP A 90 -1.25 11.52 -14.79
C ASP A 90 -0.22 12.31 -13.97
N ASP A 91 -0.65 12.96 -12.89
CA ASP A 91 0.23 13.69 -11.97
C ASP A 91 1.05 12.74 -11.08
N CYS A 92 2.17 13.24 -10.57
CA CYS A 92 3.01 12.52 -9.62
C CYS A 92 2.28 12.31 -8.28
N LEU A 93 2.36 11.10 -7.74
CA LEU A 93 1.94 10.79 -6.37
C LEU A 93 3.16 10.80 -5.45
N ASP A 94 3.21 11.77 -4.53
CA ASP A 94 4.19 11.79 -3.46
C ASP A 94 4.02 10.58 -2.52
N MET A 95 5.03 10.30 -1.69
CA MET A 95 4.97 9.22 -0.70
C MET A 95 3.75 9.37 0.22
N HIS A 96 2.88 8.36 0.22
CA HIS A 96 1.65 8.34 0.99
C HIS A 96 1.34 6.94 1.53
N THR A 97 0.37 6.87 2.44
CA THR A 97 -0.33 5.65 2.79
C THR A 97 -1.78 5.76 2.33
N ASP A 98 -2.37 4.64 1.91
CA ASP A 98 -3.72 4.64 1.37
C ASP A 98 -4.79 4.74 2.45
N LEU A 99 -5.85 5.49 2.10
CA LEU A 99 -7.07 5.62 2.89
C LEU A 99 -6.82 5.97 4.38
N PRO A 100 -6.00 6.99 4.70
CA PRO A 100 -5.76 7.40 6.10
C PRO A 100 -7.02 7.93 6.78
N CYS A 101 -8.04 8.30 5.99
CA CYS A 101 -9.38 8.68 6.42
C CYS A 101 -10.22 7.51 6.98
N LEU A 102 -9.78 6.25 6.87
CA LEU A 102 -10.46 5.10 7.48
C LEU A 102 -9.94 4.83 8.90
N ALA A 103 -10.86 4.59 9.84
CA ALA A 103 -10.51 4.13 11.18
C ALA A 103 -9.80 2.77 11.13
N ALA A 104 -10.42 1.79 10.45
CA ALA A 104 -9.81 0.51 10.13
C ALA A 104 -9.27 0.55 8.70
N LYS A 105 -7.98 0.87 8.54
CA LYS A 105 -7.29 0.99 7.24
C LYS A 105 -7.02 -0.39 6.62
N PRO A 106 -6.83 -0.50 5.29
CA PRO A 106 -6.26 -1.71 4.70
C PRO A 106 -4.86 -1.98 5.27
N GLU A 107 -4.60 -3.20 5.71
CA GLU A 107 -3.30 -3.59 6.28
C GLU A 107 -2.29 -3.99 5.20
N ILE A 108 -2.80 -4.49 4.07
CA ILE A 108 -2.00 -4.89 2.90
C ILE A 108 -2.65 -4.28 1.66
N GLN A 109 -1.82 -3.67 0.80
CA GLN A 109 -2.21 -3.19 -0.51
C GLN A 109 -1.55 -4.07 -1.59
N MET A 110 -2.32 -4.42 -2.62
CA MET A 110 -1.83 -5.17 -3.79
C MET A 110 -2.03 -4.32 -5.05
N LEU A 111 -0.95 -4.06 -5.78
CA LEU A 111 -0.98 -3.38 -7.07
C LEU A 111 -0.53 -4.34 -8.17
N HIS A 112 -1.35 -4.48 -9.21
CA HIS A 112 -1.08 -5.36 -10.34
C HIS A 112 -1.00 -4.55 -11.63
N VAL A 113 0.19 -4.52 -12.23
CA VAL A 113 0.42 -3.84 -13.50
C VAL A 113 -0.17 -4.65 -14.64
N ILE A 114 -1.30 -4.19 -15.18
CA ILE A 114 -1.93 -4.76 -16.39
C ILE A 114 -1.31 -4.16 -17.66
N LYS A 115 -1.06 -2.85 -17.65
CA LYS A 115 -0.44 -2.10 -18.74
C LYS A 115 0.40 -0.97 -18.16
N GLN A 116 1.66 -0.89 -18.57
CA GLN A 116 2.54 0.23 -18.24
C GLN A 116 2.47 1.30 -19.34
N PHE A 117 2.71 2.55 -18.97
CA PHE A 117 2.85 3.65 -19.92
C PHE A 117 4.04 3.39 -20.86
N PRO A 118 3.90 3.58 -22.19
CA PRO A 118 4.99 3.28 -23.14
C PRO A 118 6.10 4.35 -23.18
N GLY A 119 5.89 5.52 -22.59
CA GLY A 119 6.90 6.58 -22.50
C GLY A 119 7.72 6.53 -21.20
N GLU A 120 8.34 7.66 -20.86
CA GLU A 120 9.03 7.84 -19.58
C GLU A 120 8.03 8.16 -18.46
N GLY A 121 8.33 7.73 -17.22
CA GLY A 121 7.45 7.94 -16.07
C GLY A 121 6.67 6.68 -15.65
N GLY A 122 5.87 6.82 -14.59
CA GLY A 122 5.06 5.73 -14.04
C GLY A 122 5.86 4.71 -13.23
N GLU A 123 7.05 5.09 -12.76
CA GLU A 123 7.86 4.28 -11.86
C GLU A 123 7.20 4.16 -10.49
N THR A 124 7.26 2.96 -9.91
CA THR A 124 6.83 2.75 -8.53
C THR A 124 7.91 3.22 -7.56
N MET A 125 7.54 4.07 -6.62
CA MET A 125 8.37 4.44 -5.48
C MET A 125 7.78 3.84 -4.19
N ILE A 126 8.65 3.26 -3.37
CA ILE A 126 8.28 2.76 -2.03
C ILE A 126 9.38 3.08 -1.01
N SER A 127 8.97 3.28 0.23
CA SER A 127 9.85 3.58 1.36
C SER A 127 9.36 2.90 2.63
N ASP A 128 10.29 2.51 3.49
CA ASP A 128 9.98 2.01 4.82
C ASP A 128 9.68 3.19 5.76
N GLY A 129 8.39 3.37 6.07
CA GLY A 129 7.91 4.39 7.00
C GLY A 129 8.50 4.28 8.41
N PHE A 130 8.83 3.06 8.87
CA PHE A 130 9.47 2.86 10.18
C PHE A 130 10.93 3.26 10.16
N THR A 131 11.66 2.98 9.07
CA THR A 131 13.01 3.53 8.86
C THR A 131 13.00 5.05 8.82
N ALA A 132 12.05 5.66 8.09
CA ALA A 132 11.91 7.10 8.01
C ALA A 132 11.62 7.71 9.39
N ALA A 133 10.64 7.16 10.12
CA ALA A 133 10.27 7.61 11.46
C ALA A 133 11.43 7.45 12.47
N SER A 134 12.18 6.35 12.41
CA SER A 134 13.37 6.10 13.25
C SER A 134 14.47 7.13 13.00
N LYS A 135 14.76 7.44 11.73
CA LYS A 135 15.72 8.50 11.35
C LYS A 135 15.25 9.88 11.83
N LEU A 136 13.96 10.20 11.68
CA LEU A 136 13.39 11.44 12.16
C LEU A 136 13.50 11.57 13.68
N LYS A 137 13.15 10.51 14.43
CA LYS A 137 13.27 10.49 15.89
C LYS A 137 14.70 10.73 16.38
N LYS A 138 15.69 10.15 15.67
CA LYS A 138 17.10 10.29 16.01
C LYS A 138 17.64 11.69 15.73
N ASN A 139 17.29 12.25 14.56
CA ASN A 139 17.92 13.47 14.06
C ASN A 139 17.15 14.75 14.45
N HIS A 140 15.82 14.66 14.59
CA HIS A 140 14.90 15.75 14.89
C HIS A 140 13.77 15.28 15.83
N PRO A 141 14.10 14.92 17.09
CA PRO A 141 13.12 14.36 18.04
C PRO A 141 11.90 15.28 18.26
N GLU A 142 12.06 16.59 18.18
CA GLU A 142 10.97 17.57 18.29
C GLU A 142 9.95 17.47 17.15
N TYR A 143 10.40 17.20 15.93
CA TYR A 143 9.51 16.99 14.77
C TYR A 143 8.84 15.62 14.84
N PHE A 144 9.58 14.59 15.26
CA PHE A 144 8.98 13.29 15.53
C PHE A 144 7.85 13.40 16.56
N ASP A 145 8.10 14.07 17.69
CA ASP A 145 7.11 14.29 18.74
C ASP A 145 5.90 15.08 18.25
N THR A 146 6.13 16.11 17.43
CA THR A 146 5.05 16.89 16.81
C THR A 146 4.17 15.99 15.94
N LEU A 147 4.76 15.18 15.05
CA LEU A 147 4.02 14.28 14.16
C LEU A 147 3.33 13.13 14.89
N ALA A 148 3.88 12.71 16.04
CA ALA A 148 3.33 11.63 16.85
C ALA A 148 2.19 12.08 17.78
N LYS A 149 2.15 13.36 18.15
CA LYS A 149 1.17 13.91 19.12
C LYS A 149 0.09 14.78 18.48
N THR A 150 0.36 15.35 17.30
CA THR A 150 -0.58 16.27 16.65
C THR A 150 -1.60 15.51 15.83
N LEU A 151 -2.88 15.67 16.19
CA LEU A 151 -3.99 15.07 15.46
C LEU A 151 -4.30 15.81 14.16
N VAL A 152 -4.14 15.12 13.04
CA VAL A 152 -4.48 15.59 11.68
C VAL A 152 -5.84 15.04 11.26
N ASN A 153 -6.64 15.84 10.56
CA ASN A 153 -7.89 15.39 9.95
C ASN A 153 -7.61 14.88 8.54
N PHE A 154 -7.86 13.59 8.32
CA PHE A 154 -7.86 12.98 7.00
C PHE A 154 -9.29 12.87 6.51
N VAL A 155 -9.58 13.50 5.37
CA VAL A 155 -10.94 13.60 4.84
C VAL A 155 -10.96 13.13 3.40
N ASP A 156 -11.95 12.32 3.06
CA ASP A 156 -12.26 11.94 1.68
C ASP A 156 -13.75 12.15 1.41
N VAL A 157 -14.07 12.93 0.37
CA VAL A 157 -15.44 13.28 -0.02
C VAL A 157 -15.56 13.11 -1.52
N GLY A 158 -16.50 12.27 -1.94
CA GLY A 158 -16.63 11.98 -3.35
C GLY A 158 -17.82 11.10 -3.70
N ILE A 159 -17.85 10.72 -4.97
CA ILE A 159 -18.79 9.76 -5.53
C ILE A 159 -17.97 8.82 -6.41
N GLU A 160 -18.05 7.51 -6.19
CA GLU A 160 -17.45 6.48 -7.05
C GLU A 160 -18.52 5.43 -7.35
N ASP A 161 -18.70 5.07 -8.62
CA ASP A 161 -19.72 4.10 -9.08
C ASP A 161 -21.14 4.36 -8.50
N GLY A 162 -21.50 5.63 -8.35
CA GLY A 162 -22.80 6.07 -7.80
C GLY A 162 -22.89 6.05 -6.27
N VAL A 163 -21.87 5.54 -5.57
CA VAL A 163 -21.77 5.54 -4.11
C VAL A 163 -21.20 6.88 -3.65
N LYS A 164 -22.02 7.67 -2.95
CA LYS A 164 -21.58 8.91 -2.30
C LYS A 164 -20.94 8.60 -0.96
N PHE A 165 -19.82 9.25 -0.65
CA PHE A 165 -19.14 9.09 0.62
C PHE A 165 -18.60 10.43 1.14
N HIS A 166 -18.56 10.53 2.47
CA HIS A 166 -17.89 11.57 3.22
C HIS A 166 -17.32 10.91 4.46
N ILE A 167 -16.01 10.68 4.43
CA ILE A 167 -15.28 9.93 5.44
C ILE A 167 -14.27 10.86 6.08
N CYS A 168 -14.23 10.88 7.40
CA CYS A 168 -13.26 11.64 8.16
C CYS A 168 -12.69 10.78 9.27
N TRP A 169 -11.36 10.75 9.39
CA TRP A 169 -10.66 10.16 10.52
C TRP A 169 -9.58 11.09 11.02
N ARG A 170 -9.41 11.11 12.35
CA ARG A 170 -8.46 11.98 13.01
C ARG A 170 -7.42 11.16 13.74
N ALA A 171 -6.16 11.30 13.35
CA ALA A 171 -5.04 10.54 13.90
C ALA A 171 -3.73 11.34 13.79
N PRO A 172 -2.70 11.02 14.58
CA PRO A 172 -1.35 11.51 14.30
C PRO A 172 -0.81 10.90 13.00
N VAL A 173 0.19 11.55 12.41
CA VAL A 173 0.90 11.01 11.22
C VAL A 173 1.75 9.81 11.61
N ILE A 174 2.35 9.85 12.80
CA ILE A 174 3.10 8.72 13.37
C ILE A 174 2.29 8.16 14.55
N GLU A 175 1.64 7.02 14.35
CA GLU A 175 0.89 6.37 15.41
C GLU A 175 1.80 5.44 16.22
N LEU A 176 1.86 5.65 17.54
CA LEU A 176 2.61 4.80 18.46
C LEU A 176 1.69 3.74 19.07
N VAL A 177 2.12 2.49 19.03
CA VAL A 177 1.42 1.40 19.71
C VAL A 177 1.78 1.45 21.19
N ASN A 178 0.78 1.61 22.05
CA ASN A 178 0.92 1.53 23.51
C ASN A 178 1.04 0.08 23.99
#